data_AF-N6X357-F1
#
_entry.id   AF-N6X357-F1
#
_cell.length_a   1.000
_cell.length_b   1.000
_cell.length_c   1.000
_cell.angle_alpha   90.00
_cell.angle_beta   90.00
_cell.angle_gamma   90.00
#
_symmetry.space_group_name_H-M   'P 1'
#
loop_
_entity.id
_entity.type
_entity.pdbx_description
1 polymer ?
#
loop_
_entity_poly.entity_id
_entity_poly.type
_entity_poly.pdbx_seq_one_letter_code
_entity_poly.pdbx_strand_id
1 'polypeptide(L)'
;MDLKVNYGSLSTASSDLNSGATAIQSTLDNMDAELQQLRSNWEGDAQEAYLVAKQQWTEGMTGMRDVLAQISTLVESANQSYSSTDSANAARFS
;
A
#
# COMPACT_ATOMS: atom_id res chain seq x y z
N MET A 1 23.25 13.17 10.39
CA MET A 1 22.04 13.87 9.89
C MET A 1 21.36 13.08 8.77
N ASP A 2 22.10 12.34 7.95
CA ASP A 2 21.57 11.60 6.79
C ASP A 2 20.51 10.54 7.13
N LEU A 3 20.67 9.80 8.25
CA LEU A 3 19.70 8.76 8.63
C LEU A 3 18.31 9.32 8.96
N LYS A 4 18.25 10.50 9.61
CA LYS A 4 17.00 11.17 9.99
C LYS A 4 16.27 11.76 8.78
N VAL A 5 17.03 12.29 7.81
CA VAL A 5 16.49 12.77 6.52
C VAL A 5 15.93 11.60 5.72
N ASN A 6 16.68 10.51 5.59
CA ASN A 6 16.24 9.30 4.88
C ASN A 6 14.97 8.71 5.49
N TYR A 7 14.84 8.73 6.83
CA TYR A 7 13.62 8.30 7.51
C TYR A 7 12.41 9.18 7.16
N GLY A 8 12.54 10.51 7.26
CA GLY A 8 11.45 11.42 6.94
C GLY A 8 10.95 11.21 5.51
N SER A 9 11.87 11.10 4.56
CA SER A 9 11.55 10.79 3.16
C SER A 9 10.87 9.44 2.97
N LEU A 10 11.31 8.40 3.70
CA LEU A 10 10.72 7.06 3.60
C LEU A 10 9.31 7.00 4.22
N SER A 11 9.08 7.69 5.34
CA SER A 11 7.76 7.81 5.95
C SER A 11 6.78 8.55 5.04
N THR A 12 7.22 9.64 4.40
CA THR A 12 6.39 10.36 3.41
C THR A 12 6.07 9.46 2.22
N ALA A 13 7.08 8.80 1.63
CA ALA A 13 6.86 7.89 0.51
C ALA A 13 5.86 6.76 0.86
N SER A 14 5.94 6.18 2.05
CA SER A 14 4.98 5.16 2.50
C SER A 14 3.55 5.71 2.60
N SER A 15 3.39 6.93 3.11
CA SER A 15 2.08 7.60 3.20
C SER A 15 1.50 7.89 1.81
N ASP A 16 2.33 8.38 0.89
CA ASP A 16 1.93 8.68 -0.49
C ASP A 16 1.50 7.41 -1.22
N LEU A 17 2.27 6.33 -1.08
CA LEU A 17 1.94 5.05 -1.68
C LEU A 17 0.63 4.46 -1.11
N ASN A 18 0.40 4.57 0.20
CA ASN A 18 -0.85 4.14 0.81
C ASN A 18 -2.06 4.94 0.32
N SER A 19 -1.89 6.25 0.14
CA SER A 19 -2.92 7.13 -0.41
C SER A 19 -3.23 6.78 -1.86
N GLY A 20 -2.19 6.54 -2.68
CA GLY A 20 -2.34 6.08 -4.06
C GLY A 20 -3.04 4.72 -4.15
N ALA A 21 -2.67 3.76 -3.31
CA ALA A 21 -3.32 2.46 -3.24
C ALA A 21 -4.81 2.57 -2.89
N THR A 22 -5.15 3.43 -1.94
CA THR A 22 -6.56 3.70 -1.56
C THR A 22 -7.33 4.29 -2.73
N ALA A 23 -6.74 5.25 -3.46
CA ALA A 23 -7.38 5.86 -4.62
C ALA A 23 -7.64 4.82 -5.73
N ILE A 24 -6.67 3.95 -6.02
CA ILE A 24 -6.82 2.87 -7.01
C ILE A 24 -7.95 1.91 -6.59
N GLN A 25 -7.98 1.50 -5.31
CA GLN A 25 -9.05 0.64 -4.80
C GLN A 25 -10.42 1.28 -5.01
N SER A 26 -10.59 2.56 -4.66
CA SER A 26 -11.85 3.28 -4.86
C SER A 26 -12.25 3.35 -6.34
N THR A 27 -11.31 3.58 -7.25
CA THR A 27 -11.59 3.55 -8.69
C THR A 27 -12.07 2.17 -9.14
N LEU A 28 -11.41 1.10 -8.69
CA LEU A 28 -11.79 -0.27 -9.03
C LEU A 28 -13.17 -0.63 -8.44
N ASP A 29 -13.46 -0.21 -7.22
CA ASP A 29 -14.75 -0.47 -6.55
C ASP A 29 -15.90 0.26 -7.28
N ASN A 30 -15.68 1.51 -7.71
CA ASN A 30 -16.65 2.25 -8.50
C ASN A 30 -16.89 1.59 -9.85
N MET A 31 -15.82 1.19 -10.54
CA MET A 31 -15.92 0.47 -11.81
C MET A 31 -16.67 -0.86 -11.63
N ASP A 32 -16.38 -1.61 -10.57
CA ASP A 32 -17.08 -2.86 -10.25
C ASP A 32 -18.59 -2.63 -10.02
N ALA A 33 -18.95 -1.58 -9.30
CA ALA A 33 -20.35 -1.22 -9.05
C ALA A 33 -21.09 -0.83 -10.34
N GLU A 34 -20.48 -0.03 -11.21
CA GLU A 34 -21.06 0.35 -12.51
C GLU A 34 -21.25 -0.89 -13.40
N LEU A 35 -20.24 -1.75 -13.47
CA LEU A 35 -20.27 -2.97 -14.27
C LEU A 35 -21.34 -3.94 -13.76
N GLN A 36 -21.52 -4.09 -12.45
CA GLN A 36 -22.57 -4.92 -11.87
C GLN A 36 -23.99 -4.46 -12.25
N GLN A 37 -24.23 -3.16 -12.38
CA GLN A 37 -25.53 -2.62 -12.82
C GLN A 37 -25.84 -2.96 -14.28
N LEU A 38 -24.81 -3.03 -15.13
CA LEU A 38 -24.94 -3.33 -16.56
C LEU A 38 -24.99 -4.84 -16.85
N ARG A 39 -24.75 -5.67 -15.85
CA ARG A 39 -24.59 -7.13 -15.97
C ARG A 39 -25.82 -7.86 -16.52
N SER A 40 -27.02 -7.28 -16.36
CA SER A 40 -28.26 -7.82 -16.92
C SER A 40 -28.30 -7.82 -18.45
N ASN A 41 -27.46 -6.99 -19.09
CA ASN A 41 -27.37 -6.85 -20.55
C ASN A 41 -26.16 -7.59 -21.14
N TRP A 42 -25.41 -8.33 -20.32
CA TRP A 42 -24.19 -9.00 -20.76
C TRP A 42 -24.47 -10.42 -21.26
N GLU A 43 -23.93 -10.72 -22.43
CA GLU A 43 -23.81 -12.09 -22.93
C GLU A 43 -22.70 -12.85 -22.16
N GLY A 44 -22.69 -14.18 -22.25
CA GLY A 44 -21.84 -15.06 -21.42
C GLY A 44 -20.34 -14.71 -21.47
N ASP A 45 -19.81 -14.41 -22.65
CA ASP A 45 -18.39 -14.09 -22.85
C ASP A 45 -17.98 -12.79 -22.13
N ALA A 46 -18.88 -11.80 -22.04
CA ALA A 46 -18.62 -10.56 -21.32
C ALA A 46 -18.58 -10.78 -19.80
N GLN A 47 -19.39 -11.70 -19.28
CA GLN A 47 -19.32 -12.08 -17.86
C GLN A 47 -18.01 -12.77 -17.53
N GLU A 48 -17.53 -13.66 -18.40
CA GLU A 48 -16.25 -14.35 -18.20
C GLU A 48 -15.07 -13.36 -18.22
N ALA A 49 -15.00 -12.49 -19.24
CA ALA A 49 -13.97 -11.47 -19.34
C ALA A 49 -13.91 -10.55 -18.11
N TYR A 50 -15.09 -10.16 -17.59
CA TYR A 50 -15.19 -9.39 -16.35
C TYR A 50 -14.67 -10.17 -15.14
N LEU A 51 -15.01 -11.44 -14.98
CA LEU A 51 -14.52 -12.24 -13.85
C LEU A 51 -13.00 -12.39 -13.87
N VAL A 52 -12.42 -12.57 -15.07
CA VAL A 52 -10.96 -12.61 -15.25
C VAL A 52 -10.33 -11.27 -14.87
N ALA A 53 -10.86 -10.16 -15.38
CA ALA A 53 -10.37 -8.83 -15.03
C ALA A 53 -10.48 -8.57 -13.53
N LYS A 54 -11.60 -8.98 -12.92
CA LYS A 54 -11.85 -8.84 -11.48
C LYS A 54 -10.83 -9.57 -10.63
N GLN A 55 -10.51 -10.80 -11.01
CA GLN A 55 -9.48 -11.57 -10.35
C GLN A 55 -8.13 -10.86 -10.44
N GLN A 56 -7.73 -10.42 -11.65
CA GLN A 56 -6.44 -9.78 -11.89
C GLN A 56 -6.24 -8.51 -11.07
N TRP A 57 -7.23 -7.59 -11.06
CA TRP A 57 -7.08 -6.38 -10.27
C TRP A 57 -7.11 -6.66 -8.77
N THR A 58 -7.87 -7.66 -8.32
CA THR A 58 -7.94 -8.04 -6.89
C THR A 58 -6.61 -8.59 -6.40
N GLU A 59 -5.96 -9.44 -7.21
CA GLU A 59 -4.62 -9.95 -6.95
C GLU A 59 -3.60 -8.81 -6.94
N GLY A 60 -3.62 -7.92 -7.93
CA GLY A 60 -2.72 -6.77 -8.00
C GLY A 60 -2.85 -5.84 -6.80
N MET A 61 -4.08 -5.54 -6.37
CA MET A 61 -4.35 -4.73 -5.18
C MET A 61 -3.85 -5.40 -3.89
N THR A 62 -3.97 -6.72 -3.80
CA THR A 62 -3.45 -7.48 -2.66
C THR A 62 -1.93 -7.40 -2.62
N GLY A 63 -1.25 -7.66 -3.75
CA GLY A 63 0.20 -7.53 -3.83
C GLY A 63 0.71 -6.12 -3.50
N MET A 64 0.00 -5.07 -3.93
CA MET A 64 0.34 -3.70 -3.56
C MET A 64 0.23 -3.48 -2.04
N ARG A 65 -0.85 -3.95 -1.40
CA ARG A 65 -1.00 -3.86 0.06
C ARG A 65 0.11 -4.61 0.81
N ASP A 66 0.51 -5.78 0.32
CA ASP A 66 1.58 -6.56 0.93
C ASP A 66 2.92 -5.84 0.87
N VAL A 67 3.22 -5.17 -0.25
CA VAL A 67 4.44 -4.35 -0.39
C VAL A 67 4.39 -3.15 0.56
N LEU A 68 3.25 -2.48 0.69
CA LEU A 68 3.09 -1.36 1.64
C LEU A 68 3.28 -1.78 3.09
N ALA A 69 2.75 -2.94 3.46
CA ALA A 69 2.93 -3.51 4.78
C ALA A 69 4.42 -3.78 5.07
N GLN A 70 5.13 -4.36 4.11
CA GLN A 70 6.57 -4.60 4.23
C GLN A 70 7.38 -3.31 4.39
N ILE A 71 7.07 -2.28 3.59
CA ILE A 71 7.71 -0.96 3.70
C ILE A 71 7.46 -0.36 5.09
N SER A 72 6.22 -0.44 5.57
CA SER A 72 5.84 0.07 6.90
C SER A 72 6.62 -0.63 8.02
N THR A 73 6.77 -1.95 7.96
CA THR A 73 7.56 -2.72 8.93
C THR A 73 9.05 -2.33 8.90
N LEU A 74 9.61 -2.10 7.71
CA LEU A 74 11.00 -1.68 7.57
C LEU A 74 11.23 -0.28 8.18
N VAL A 75 10.31 0.65 7.92
CA VAL A 75 10.34 2.01 8.50
C VAL A 75 10.31 1.95 10.02
N GLU A 76 9.41 1.16 10.59
CA GLU A 76 9.26 1.01 12.04
C GLU A 76 10.48 0.35 12.69
N SER A 77 11.03 -0.69 12.06
CA SER A 77 12.25 -1.36 12.55
C SER A 77 13.46 -0.41 12.56
N ALA A 78 13.57 0.46 11.55
CA ALA A 78 14.59 1.50 11.51
C ALA A 78 14.42 2.54 12.63
N ASN A 79 13.17 2.90 12.96
CA ASN A 79 12.84 3.82 14.06
C ASN A 79 13.30 3.27 15.43
N GLN A 80 12.98 2.01 15.73
CA GLN A 80 13.36 1.36 16.98
C GLN A 80 14.88 1.24 17.15
N SER A 81 15.58 0.92 16.06
CA SER A 81 17.05 0.82 16.06
C SER A 81 17.72 2.17 16.32
N TYR A 82 17.18 3.26 15.75
CA TYR A 82 17.67 4.62 15.97
C TYR A 82 17.46 5.08 17.42
N SER A 83 16.22 4.96 17.94
CA SER A 83 15.88 5.36 19.32
C SER A 83 16.75 4.63 20.36
N SER A 84 16.98 3.33 20.15
CA SER A 84 17.81 2.51 21.04
C SER A 84 19.29 2.91 20.99
N THR A 85 19.81 3.25 19.81
CA THR A 85 21.22 3.66 19.63
C THR A 85 21.46 5.06 20.19
N ASP A 86 20.53 5.99 19.97
CA ASP A 86 20.64 7.37 20.45
C ASP A 86 20.54 7.43 21.98
N SER A 87 19.59 6.70 22.58
CA SER A 87 19.47 6.60 24.05
C SER A 87 20.67 5.90 24.70
N ALA A 88 21.20 4.84 24.10
CA ALA A 88 22.40 4.16 24.60
C ALA A 88 23.65 5.06 24.55
N ASN A 89 23.78 5.90 23.52
CA ASN A 89 24.86 6.88 23.44
C ASN A 89 24.65 8.01 24.44
N ALA A 90 23.43 8.56 24.55
CA ALA A 90 23.11 9.59 25.55
C ALA A 90 23.40 9.13 26.98
N ALA A 91 23.07 7.88 27.33
CA ALA A 91 23.37 7.28 28.63
C ALA A 91 24.87 7.04 28.89
N ARG A 92 25.71 7.01 27.85
CA ARG A 92 27.17 6.90 27.99
C ARG A 92 27.85 8.25 28.20
N PHE A 93 27.17 9.35 27.89
CA PHE A 93 27.69 10.71 28.04
C PHE A 93 27.00 11.49 29.17
N SER A 94 26.17 10.83 29.98
CA SER A 94 25.61 11.32 31.25
C SER A 94 26.26 10.63 32.43
#